data_AF-A0A2L2Z3X2-F1
#
_entry.id   AF-A0A2L2Z3X2-F1
#
_cell.length_a   1.000
_cell.length_b   1.000
_cell.length_c   1.000
_cell.angle_alpha   90.00
_cell.angle_beta   90.00
_cell.angle_gamma   90.00
#
_symmetry.space_group_name_H-M   'P 1'
#
loop_
_entity.id
_entity.type
_entity.pdbx_description
1 polymer ?
#
loop_
_entity_poly.entity_id
_entity_poly.type
_entity_poly.pdbx_seq_one_letter_code
_entity_poly.pdbx_strand_id
1 'polypeptide(L)' 'KLNHKLREEDKHLTAFSSPYGYYQYKYLSFGMKNSAQIFQETADKILNGLQSENISAYIDDVIVPSYSIS' A
#
# COMPACT_ATOMS: atom_id res chain seq x y z
N LYS A 1 -11.32 9.09 1.41
CA LYS A 1 -11.39 7.81 0.66
C LYS A 1 -10.02 7.56 0.04
N LEU A 2 -9.25 6.62 0.59
CA LEU A 2 -8.00 6.15 -0.01
C LEU A 2 -8.37 5.09 -1.04
N ASN A 3 -8.38 5.46 -2.32
CA ASN A 3 -8.74 4.55 -3.41
C ASN A 3 -7.58 4.52 -4.42
N HIS A 4 -6.84 3.42 -4.44
CA HIS A 4 -5.68 3.21 -5.31
C HIS A 4 -6.06 2.44 -6.58
N LYS A 5 -7.30 2.64 -7.07
CA LYS A 5 -7.76 2.02 -8.31
C LYS A 5 -6.89 2.50 -9.47
N LEU A 6 -6.41 1.56 -10.28
CA LEU A 6 -5.67 1.90 -11.49
C LEU A 6 -6.61 2.55 -12.50
N ARG A 7 -6.07 3.52 -13.24
CA ARG A 7 -6.75 4.10 -14.41
C ARG A 7 -7.05 2.97 -15.40
N GLU A 8 -8.22 3.01 -16.03
CA GLU A 8 -8.64 1.92 -16.92
C GLU A 8 -7.65 1.72 -18.08
N GLU A 9 -7.08 2.82 -18.58
CA GLU A 9 -6.05 2.80 -19.62
C GLU A 9 -4.72 2.18 -19.18
N ASP A 10 -4.38 2.15 -17.89
CA ASP A 10 -3.09 1.65 -17.41
C ASP A 10 -3.12 0.17 -16.99
N LYS A 11 -4.30 -0.40 -16.75
CA LYS A 11 -4.41 -1.76 -16.18
C LYS A 11 -3.70 -2.81 -17.02
N HIS A 12 -3.73 -2.68 -18.35
CA HIS A 12 -3.09 -3.63 -19.26
C HIS A 12 -1.57 -3.71 -19.06
N LEU A 13 -0.92 -2.65 -18.56
CA LEU A 13 0.52 -2.63 -18.23
C LEU A 13 0.87 -3.53 -17.04
N THR A 14 -0.15 -3.99 -16.33
CA THR A 14 -0.04 -4.80 -15.11
C THR A 14 -0.46 -6.25 -15.37
N ALA A 15 -0.59 -6.62 -16.64
CA ALA A 15 -1.01 -7.95 -17.04
C ALA A 15 0.05 -9.01 -16.68
N PHE A 16 -0.39 -10.16 -16.19
CA PHE A 16 0.44 -11.32 -15.91
C PHE A 16 -0.23 -12.61 -16.40
N SER A 17 0.60 -13.60 -16.70
CA SER A 17 0.15 -14.93 -17.12
C SER A 17 0.08 -15.87 -15.92
N SER A 18 -0.95 -16.70 -15.89
CA SER A 18 -1.07 -17.84 -15.00
C SER A 18 -1.43 -19.09 -15.82
N PRO A 19 -1.30 -20.31 -15.26
CA PRO A 19 -1.78 -21.52 -15.93
C PRO A 19 -3.27 -21.50 -16.31
N TYR A 20 -4.05 -20.61 -15.70
CA TYR A 20 -5.50 -20.49 -15.89
C TYR A 20 -5.89 -19.31 -16.81
N GLY A 21 -4.91 -18.57 -17.35
CA GLY A 21 -5.15 -17.46 -18.27
C GLY A 21 -4.42 -16.18 -17.86
N TYR A 22 -4.80 -15.09 -18.53
CA TYR A 22 -4.22 -13.76 -18.35
C TYR A 22 -5.07 -12.91 -17.41
N TYR A 23 -4.40 -12.21 -16.51
CA TYR A 23 -5.02 -11.36 -15.51
C TYR A 23 -4.31 -10.02 -15.47
N GLN A 24 -5.02 -8.98 -15.03
CA GLN A 24 -4.44 -7.67 -14.79
C GLN A 24 -4.93 -7.15 -13.44
N TYR A 25 -4.11 -6.34 -12.79
CA TYR A 25 -4.51 -5.74 -11.52
C TYR A 25 -5.60 -4.67 -11.74
N LYS A 26 -6.53 -4.58 -10.79
CA LYS A 26 -7.57 -3.54 -10.75
C LYS A 26 -7.17 -2.36 -9.87
N TYR A 27 -6.29 -2.61 -8.93
CA TYR A 27 -5.77 -1.67 -7.94
C TYR A 27 -4.24 -1.76 -7.97
N LEU A 28 -3.59 -0.73 -7.42
CA LEU A 28 -2.15 -0.74 -7.17
C LEU A 28 -1.75 -2.06 -6.49
N SER A 29 -0.76 -2.75 -7.06
CA SER A 29 -0.20 -3.96 -6.49
C SER A 29 1.24 -3.74 -6.05
N PHE A 30 1.77 -4.67 -5.27
CA PHE A 30 3.18 -4.75 -4.96
C PHE A 30 4.03 -4.94 -6.22
N GLY A 31 5.28 -4.46 -6.16
CA GLY A 31 6.25 -4.58 -7.26
C GLY A 31 6.16 -3.48 -8.32
N MET A 32 5.17 -2.58 -8.24
CA MET A 32 5.14 -1.39 -9.11
C MET A 32 6.09 -0.31 -8.59
N LYS A 33 6.75 0.43 -9.49
CA LYS A 33 7.70 1.48 -9.12
C LYS A 33 7.14 2.50 -8.11
N ASN A 34 5.88 2.88 -8.27
CA ASN A 34 5.24 3.90 -7.44
C ASN A 34 4.46 3.30 -6.26
N SER A 35 4.45 1.98 -6.10
CA SER A 35 3.62 1.32 -5.08
C SER A 35 4.02 1.74 -3.67
N ALA A 36 5.32 1.67 -3.35
CA ALA A 36 5.84 2.00 -2.03
C ALA A 36 5.51 3.45 -1.60
N GLN A 37 5.68 4.43 -2.49
CA GLN A 37 5.35 5.83 -2.18
C GLN A 37 3.86 5.99 -1.87
N ILE A 38 2.99 5.38 -2.68
CA ILE A 38 1.54 5.49 -2.48
C ILE A 38 1.11 4.81 -1.17
N PHE A 39 1.70 3.64 -0.83
CA PHE A 39 1.46 2.99 0.46
C PHE A 39 1.93 3.85 1.62
N GLN A 40 3.12 4.46 1.54
CA GLN A 40 3.61 5.38 2.56
C GLN A 40 2.68 6.58 2.75
N GLU A 41 2.30 7.29 1.67
CA GLU A 41 1.37 8.41 1.74
C GLU A 41 0.01 8.02 2.34
N THR A 42 -0.40 6.78 2.14
CA THR A 42 -1.64 6.22 2.68
C THR A 42 -1.51 5.96 4.17
N ALA A 43 -0.42 5.32 4.59
CA ALA A 43 -0.13 5.08 5.99
C ALA A 43 0.01 6.40 6.75
N ASP A 44 0.70 7.40 6.21
CA ASP A 44 0.85 8.73 6.81
C ASP A 44 -0.50 9.43 7.01
N LYS A 45 -1.44 9.26 6.06
CA LYS A 45 -2.82 9.80 6.18
C LYS A 45 -3.63 9.06 7.23
N ILE A 46 -3.50 7.74 7.33
CA ILE A 46 -4.22 6.92 8.32
C ILE A 46 -3.70 7.21 9.73
N LEU A 47 -2.37 7.35 9.88
CA LEU A 47 -1.69 7.60 11.14
C LEU A 47 -1.62 9.09 11.49
N ASN A 48 -2.24 9.96 10.69
CA ASN A 48 -2.28 11.38 10.97
C ASN A 48 -2.90 11.62 12.35
N GLY A 49 -2.16 12.28 13.25
CA GLY A 49 -2.57 12.52 14.63
C GLY A 49 -2.11 11.47 15.65
N LEU A 50 -1.63 10.30 15.21
CA LEU A 50 -1.05 9.25 16.09
C LEU A 50 0.48 9.27 16.12
N GLN A 51 1.10 10.10 15.28
CA GLN A 51 2.56 10.21 15.14
C GLN A 51 3.25 10.70 16.43
N SER A 52 2.53 11.43 17.30
CA SER A 52 3.03 11.84 18.62
C SER A 52 3.14 10.70 19.63
N GLU A 53 2.56 9.53 19.34
CA GLU A 53 2.56 8.35 20.22
C GLU A 53 3.68 7.35 19.87
N ASN A 54 4.75 7.81 19.19
CA ASN A 54 5.84 6.99 18.67
C ASN A 54 5.40 5.89 17.67
N ILE A 55 4.21 6.01 17.10
CA ILE A 55 3.73 5.12 16.04
C ILE A 55 4.31 5.57 14.70
N SER A 56 4.96 4.66 13.97
CA SER A 56 5.56 4.93 12.67
C SER A 56 5.16 3.85 11.66
N ALA A 57 4.93 4.23 10.41
CA ALA A 57 4.73 3.30 9.31
C ALA A 57 5.89 3.37 8.33
N TYR A 58 6.26 2.21 7.80
CA TYR A 58 7.23 2.05 6.72
C TYR A 58 6.68 1.11 5.66
N ILE A 59 6.25 1.68 4.53
CA ILE A 59 5.66 0.97 3.38
C ILE A 59 4.50 0.06 3.80
N ASP A 60 4.78 -1.21 4.10
CA ASP A 60 3.79 -2.26 4.44
C ASP A 60 3.75 -2.57 5.94
N ASP A 61 4.73 -2.09 6.70
CA ASP A 61 4.87 -2.36 8.14
C ASP A 61 4.44 -1.15 8.98
N VAL A 62 3.81 -1.42 10.12
CA VAL A 62 3.50 -0.41 11.15
C VAL A 62 4.19 -0.82 12.44
N ILE A 63 4.99 0.09 12.98
CA ILE A 63 5.72 -0.07 14.23
C ILE A 63 4.96 0.68 15.33
N VAL A 64 4.54 -0.07 16.34
CA VAL A 64 3.88 0.45 17.55
C VAL A 64 4.72 0.05 18.76
N PRO A 65 5.58 0.94 19.29
CA PRO A 65 6.39 0.64 20.47
C PRO A 65 5.54 0.65 21.74
N SER A 66 5.81 -0.29 22.64
CA SER A 66 5.21 -0.35 23.98
C SER A 66 6.29 -0.40 25.06
N TYR A 67 6.01 0.21 26.21
CA TYR A 67 6.88 0.18 27.39
C TYR A 67 6.61 -1.01 28.31
N SER A 68 5.57 -1.78 28.03
CA SER A 68 5.20 -2.96 28.81
C SER A 68 4.61 -4.04 27.93
N ILE A 69 4.91 -5.29 28.28
CA ILE A 69 4.24 -6.48 27.78
C ILE A 69 3.44 -6.96 28.99
N SER A 70 2.18 -6.53 29.09
CA SER A 70 1.25 -7.07 30.08
C SER A 70 0.61 -8.34 29.54
#